data_AF-A0A0C9RUI1-F1
#
_entry.id   AF-A0A0C9RUI1-F1
#
_cell.length_a   1.000
_cell.length_b   1.000
_cell.length_c   1.000
_cell.angle_alpha   90.00
_cell.angle_beta   90.00
_cell.angle_gamma   90.00
#
_symmetry.space_group_name_H-M   'P 1'
#
loop_
_entity.id
_entity.type
_entity.pdbx_description
1 polymer ?
#
loop_
_entity_poly.entity_id
_entity_poly.type
_entity_poly.pdbx_seq_one_letter_code
_entity_poly.pdbx_strand_id
1 'polypeptide(L)'
;MKVQDLLSCSFSSWYGAFKSATVTSICIPLTSEFIKYLLSDGVVLPGEAPSSQKYDTDSEDEVDWSEADTDSTEIPSFPELEQAVSSAIKRLGGRVFPKLNWSSPKDAAWIATNNSPCCTCFADICLLLKSSDFVTHDLTQPFKACVDWNKETDTNNLFQYELILRKWVEIDPSTEFRCFVKDCVLVGISQRDYTHYYGHIQEQEASIVQDILSFFHERIKSRFASSSYVFDVYRKRKDVVKLLDFNPFGAHTDSLLFDWEELENLNVDDTSEFPIFR
;
A
#
# COMPACT_ATOMS: atom_id res chain seq x y z
N MET A 1 -1.07 9.07 -17.55
CA MET A 1 -1.99 9.09 -16.40
C MET A 1 -2.48 10.51 -16.16
N LYS A 2 -3.77 10.67 -15.89
CA LYS A 2 -4.37 11.94 -15.46
C LYS A 2 -4.55 11.98 -13.93
N VAL A 3 -4.71 13.17 -13.36
CA VAL A 3 -5.00 13.37 -11.92
C VAL A 3 -6.21 12.54 -11.49
N GLN A 4 -7.27 12.52 -12.31
CA GLN A 4 -8.49 11.78 -11.99
C GLN A 4 -8.27 10.24 -11.94
N ASP A 5 -7.34 9.71 -12.74
CA ASP A 5 -7.02 8.28 -12.71
C ASP A 5 -6.37 7.92 -11.36
N LEU A 6 -5.43 8.76 -10.89
CA LEU A 6 -4.78 8.58 -9.60
C LEU A 6 -5.78 8.72 -8.44
N LEU A 7 -6.67 9.71 -8.48
CA LEU A 7 -7.73 9.89 -7.48
C LEU A 7 -8.69 8.69 -7.43
N SER A 8 -8.98 8.08 -8.57
CA SER A 8 -9.80 6.86 -8.65
C SER A 8 -9.10 5.64 -8.01
N CYS A 9 -7.77 5.64 -7.97
CA CYS A 9 -6.95 4.63 -7.28
C CYS A 9 -6.75 4.90 -5.78
N SER A 10 -7.15 6.08 -5.26
CA SER A 10 -7.14 6.33 -3.80
C SER A 10 -8.02 5.29 -3.09
N PHE A 11 -7.52 4.74 -1.98
CA PHE A 11 -8.16 3.63 -1.26
C PHE A 11 -9.63 3.89 -0.95
N SER A 12 -9.96 5.07 -0.43
CA SER A 12 -11.33 5.46 -0.08
C SER A 12 -12.26 5.55 -1.29
N SER A 13 -11.73 5.92 -2.46
CA SER A 13 -12.50 6.03 -3.71
C SER A 13 -13.07 4.69 -4.16
N TRP A 14 -12.30 3.60 -4.01
CA TRP A 14 -12.73 2.27 -4.49
C TRP A 14 -13.22 1.35 -3.36
N TYR A 15 -12.74 1.51 -2.12
CA TYR A 15 -13.03 0.56 -1.03
C TYR A 15 -14.53 0.36 -0.77
N GLY A 16 -15.32 1.43 -0.86
CA GLY A 16 -16.77 1.37 -0.70
C GLY A 16 -17.44 0.39 -1.68
N ALA A 17 -17.04 0.44 -2.96
CA ALA A 17 -17.55 -0.47 -3.98
C ALA A 17 -17.03 -1.90 -3.76
N PHE A 18 -15.77 -2.09 -3.40
CA PHE A 18 -15.14 -3.42 -3.37
C PHE A 18 -15.06 -4.07 -1.99
N LYS A 19 -15.76 -3.54 -0.98
CA LYS A 19 -15.72 -4.01 0.42
C LYS A 19 -15.92 -5.52 0.60
N SER A 20 -16.78 -6.16 -0.20
CA SER A 20 -17.03 -7.62 -0.15
C SER A 20 -15.96 -8.45 -0.86
N ALA A 21 -15.17 -7.84 -1.73
CA ALA A 21 -14.17 -8.48 -2.58
C ALA A 21 -12.72 -8.26 -2.10
N THR A 22 -12.49 -7.34 -1.16
CA THR A 22 -11.17 -7.02 -0.60
C THR A 22 -11.05 -7.42 0.89
N VAL A 23 -9.92 -7.12 1.50
CA VAL A 23 -9.65 -7.32 2.93
C VAL A 23 -10.29 -6.18 3.73
N THR A 24 -10.97 -6.53 4.81
CA THR A 24 -11.60 -5.55 5.72
C THR A 24 -10.60 -4.51 6.18
N SER A 25 -10.94 -3.25 5.97
CA SER A 25 -10.10 -2.09 6.30
C SER A 25 -10.92 -0.96 6.95
N ILE A 26 -10.25 -0.09 7.69
CA ILE A 26 -10.80 1.12 8.30
C ILE A 26 -9.97 2.30 7.80
N CYS A 27 -10.63 3.36 7.34
CA CYS A 27 -9.99 4.61 6.91
C CYS A 27 -10.15 5.65 8.02
N ILE A 28 -9.05 6.33 8.36
CA ILE A 28 -9.00 7.36 9.40
C ILE A 28 -8.42 8.62 8.76
N PRO A 29 -9.18 9.73 8.68
CA PRO A 29 -8.65 11.00 8.18
C PRO A 29 -7.42 11.47 8.96
N LEU A 30 -6.41 11.97 8.26
CA LEU A 30 -5.21 12.53 8.86
C LEU A 30 -5.35 14.05 9.06
N THR A 31 -4.83 14.53 10.20
CA THR A 31 -4.71 15.96 10.45
C THR A 31 -3.46 16.54 9.78
N SER A 32 -3.49 17.83 9.48
CA SER A 32 -2.31 18.52 8.93
C SER A 32 -1.11 18.50 9.88
N GLU A 33 -1.34 18.41 11.19
CA GLU A 33 -0.27 18.28 12.19
C GLU A 33 0.43 16.92 12.08
N PHE A 34 -0.34 15.83 11.95
CA PHE A 34 0.24 14.51 11.79
C PHE A 34 1.01 14.37 10.47
N ILE A 35 0.51 14.98 9.38
CA ILE A 35 1.24 15.02 8.10
C ILE A 35 2.57 15.75 8.24
N LYS A 36 2.60 16.90 8.93
CA LYS A 36 3.85 17.63 9.20
C LYS A 36 4.82 16.79 10.03
N TYR A 37 4.31 16.04 11.00
CA TYR A 37 5.11 15.10 11.78
C TYR A 37 5.72 14.00 10.91
N LEU A 38 4.94 13.37 10.03
CA LEU A 38 5.47 12.36 9.10
C LEU A 38 6.58 12.91 8.20
N LEU A 39 6.48 14.18 7.82
CA LEU A 39 7.47 14.87 6.96
C LEU A 39 8.64 15.50 7.73
N SER A 40 8.62 15.48 9.06
CA SER A 40 9.73 15.99 9.86
C SER A 40 10.89 15.00 9.93
N ASP A 41 12.12 15.53 9.95
CA ASP A 41 13.34 14.74 10.06
C ASP A 41 13.46 14.04 11.43
N GLY A 42 14.14 12.88 11.45
CA GLY A 42 14.43 12.12 12.68
C GLY A 42 13.27 11.30 13.22
N VAL A 43 13.51 10.09 13.74
CA VAL A 43 12.45 9.16 14.19
C VAL A 43 12.13 9.35 15.68
N VAL A 44 11.37 10.39 16.00
CA VAL A 44 10.78 10.55 17.34
C VAL A 44 9.38 9.94 17.34
N LEU A 45 9.15 8.92 18.17
CA LEU A 45 7.84 8.26 18.26
C LEU A 45 6.93 8.98 19.27
N PRO A 46 5.60 9.07 19.00
CA PRO A 46 4.66 9.59 19.98
C PRO A 46 4.55 8.66 21.18
N GLY A 47 4.59 9.20 22.39
CA GLY A 47 4.39 8.44 23.63
C GLY A 47 5.34 8.83 24.75
N GLU A 48 5.16 8.24 25.93
CA GLU A 48 6.04 8.49 27.07
C GLU A 48 7.44 7.88 26.79
N ALA A 49 8.49 8.68 26.97
CA ALA A 49 9.85 8.19 26.94
C ALA A 49 9.97 6.98 27.89
N PRO A 50 10.58 5.86 27.48
CA PRO A 50 10.79 4.76 28.39
C PRO A 50 11.55 5.30 29.60
N SER A 51 10.96 5.15 30.79
CA SER A 51 11.65 5.45 32.04
C SER A 51 12.97 4.69 32.00
N SER A 52 14.08 5.42 31.91
CA SER A 52 15.43 4.87 31.85
C SER A 52 15.58 3.80 32.93
N GLN A 53 15.51 2.52 32.53
CA GLN A 53 15.96 1.45 33.40
C GLN A 53 17.46 1.63 33.51
N LYS A 54 17.92 2.06 34.69
CA LYS A 54 19.33 2.01 35.05
C LYS A 54 19.76 0.55 34.94
N TYR A 55 20.41 0.20 33.83
CA TYR A 55 21.23 -1.00 33.78
C TYR A 55 22.45 -0.69 34.63
N ASP A 56 22.50 -1.25 35.85
CA ASP A 56 23.77 -1.40 36.56
C ASP A 56 24.61 -2.37 35.73
N THR A 57 25.58 -1.86 34.99
CA THR A 57 26.56 -2.70 34.29
C THR A 57 27.92 -2.05 34.44
N ASP A 58 28.67 -2.53 35.45
CA ASP A 58 30.13 -2.36 35.54
C ASP A 58 30.77 -2.97 34.29
N SER A 59 31.09 -2.14 33.30
CA SER A 59 31.86 -2.51 32.11
C SER A 59 32.57 -1.26 31.59
N GLU A 60 33.88 -1.19 31.82
CA GLU A 60 34.76 -0.06 31.46
C GLU A 60 35.04 0.04 29.95
N ASP A 61 34.00 0.05 29.11
CA ASP A 61 34.09 0.40 27.68
C ASP A 61 32.77 1.06 27.23
N GLU A 62 32.36 2.13 27.91
CA GLU A 62 31.26 2.96 27.45
C GLU A 62 31.73 3.87 26.31
N VAL A 63 31.33 3.50 25.09
CA VAL A 63 31.29 4.46 23.97
C VAL A 63 30.19 5.46 24.31
N ASP A 64 30.63 6.62 24.78
CA ASP A 64 29.78 7.76 25.11
C ASP A 64 29.08 8.28 23.85
N TRP A 65 27.84 7.83 23.64
CA TRP A 65 26.92 8.39 22.63
C TRP A 65 26.17 9.63 23.16
N SER A 66 26.57 10.23 24.29
CA SER A 66 25.86 11.37 24.90
C SER A 66 26.13 12.73 24.24
N GLU A 67 26.90 12.78 23.15
CA GLU A 67 27.03 13.97 22.31
C GLU A 67 26.09 13.96 21.08
N ALA A 68 24.83 13.58 21.27
CA ALA A 68 23.77 13.85 20.31
C ALA A 68 22.87 14.97 20.85
N ASP A 69 23.10 16.17 20.33
CA ASP A 69 22.31 17.40 20.40
C ASP A 69 21.26 17.52 21.52
N THR A 70 21.53 18.44 22.46
CA THR A 70 20.54 19.09 23.32
C THR A 70 19.61 20.00 22.52
N ASP A 71 18.97 19.47 21.48
CA ASP A 71 17.76 20.07 20.94
C ASP A 71 16.60 19.39 21.67
N SER A 72 15.82 20.19 22.39
CA SER A 72 14.59 19.74 23.05
C SER A 72 13.64 19.20 21.99
N THR A 73 13.79 17.92 21.64
CA THR A 73 12.91 17.24 20.69
C THR A 73 11.59 17.06 21.42
N GLU A 74 10.67 18.00 21.19
CA GLU A 74 9.31 17.91 21.72
C GLU A 74 8.73 16.57 21.29
N ILE A 75 8.39 15.75 22.28
CA ILE A 75 7.74 14.46 22.04
C ILE A 75 6.39 14.76 21.39
N PRO A 76 6.16 14.35 20.14
CA PRO A 76 4.92 14.64 19.46
C PRO A 76 3.78 13.85 20.13
N SER A 77 2.59 14.45 20.21
CA SER A 77 1.43 13.83 20.86
C SER A 77 0.18 13.95 19.97
N PHE A 78 -0.49 12.81 19.73
CA PHE A 78 -1.68 12.73 18.87
C PHE A 78 -2.78 11.89 19.52
N PRO A 79 -3.32 12.30 20.68
CA PRO A 79 -4.19 11.45 21.50
C PRO A 79 -5.46 10.98 20.78
N GLU A 80 -6.09 11.86 19.98
CA GLU A 80 -7.30 11.52 19.23
C GLU A 80 -7.02 10.47 18.14
N LEU A 81 -5.93 10.66 17.39
CA LEU A 81 -5.51 9.72 16.35
C LEU A 81 -5.08 8.38 16.95
N GLU A 82 -4.32 8.40 18.04
CA GLU A 82 -3.88 7.21 18.76
C GLU A 82 -5.08 6.41 19.29
N GLN A 83 -6.10 7.08 19.83
CA GLN A 83 -7.33 6.44 20.27
C GLN A 83 -8.11 5.83 19.10
N ALA A 84 -8.22 6.54 17.98
CA ALA A 84 -8.88 6.06 16.77
C ALA A 84 -8.17 4.82 16.20
N VAL A 85 -6.85 4.87 16.11
CA VAL A 85 -5.98 3.76 15.66
C VAL A 85 -6.12 2.57 16.59
N SER A 86 -5.99 2.77 17.91
CA SER A 86 -6.13 1.69 18.90
C SER A 86 -7.50 1.01 18.83
N SER A 87 -8.57 1.78 18.62
CA SER A 87 -9.92 1.27 18.44
C SER A 87 -10.06 0.48 17.14
N ALA A 88 -9.47 0.97 16.05
CA ALA A 88 -9.46 0.30 14.76
C ALA A 88 -8.68 -1.03 14.80
N ILE A 89 -7.51 -1.05 15.43
CA ILE A 89 -6.70 -2.27 15.63
C ILE A 89 -7.52 -3.34 16.36
N LYS A 90 -8.18 -2.97 17.47
CA LYS A 90 -9.06 -3.89 18.22
C LYS A 90 -10.19 -4.44 17.34
N ARG A 91 -10.86 -3.58 16.56
CA ARG A 91 -11.94 -3.98 15.64
C ARG A 91 -11.47 -4.89 14.51
N LEU A 92 -10.22 -4.76 14.07
CA LEU A 92 -9.64 -5.55 12.98
C LEU A 92 -9.02 -6.88 13.46
N GLY A 93 -8.99 -7.12 14.78
CA GLY A 93 -8.50 -8.36 15.37
C GLY A 93 -7.06 -8.30 15.91
N GLY A 94 -6.58 -7.10 16.26
CA GLY A 94 -5.32 -6.89 16.98
C GLY A 94 -4.08 -6.74 16.12
N ARG A 95 -4.09 -7.22 14.88
CA ARG A 95 -2.99 -7.08 13.91
C ARG A 95 -3.47 -6.35 12.66
N VAL A 96 -2.73 -5.35 12.22
CA VAL A 96 -3.07 -4.53 11.04
C VAL A 96 -1.89 -4.30 10.13
N PHE A 97 -2.17 -3.93 8.89
CA PHE A 97 -1.22 -3.46 7.90
C PHE A 97 -1.58 -2.00 7.53
N PRO A 98 -0.71 -1.01 7.85
CA PRO A 98 -0.98 0.38 7.55
C PRO A 98 -0.70 0.71 6.07
N LYS A 99 -1.45 1.66 5.51
CA LYS A 99 -1.13 2.33 4.25
C LYS A 99 -1.72 3.74 4.20
N LEU A 100 -1.25 4.58 3.29
CA LEU A 100 -1.92 5.83 2.94
C LEU A 100 -2.88 5.61 1.75
N ASN A 101 -3.35 6.70 1.16
CA ASN A 101 -4.29 6.69 0.04
C ASN A 101 -3.87 5.74 -1.10
N TRP A 102 -2.58 5.70 -1.45
CA TRP A 102 -2.07 4.89 -2.56
C TRP A 102 -1.06 3.86 -2.10
N SER A 103 -0.07 4.28 -1.32
CA SER A 103 1.11 3.45 -1.04
C SER A 103 1.12 2.86 0.36
N SER A 104 1.72 1.68 0.47
CA SER A 104 2.01 1.00 1.73
C SER A 104 3.50 1.08 2.08
N PRO A 105 3.90 1.18 3.36
CA PRO A 105 5.29 1.31 3.79
C PRO A 105 6.04 -0.03 3.76
N LYS A 106 5.96 -0.76 2.63
CA LYS A 106 6.60 -2.07 2.47
C LYS A 106 8.12 -1.97 2.39
N ASP A 107 8.60 -0.86 1.84
CA ASP A 107 10.01 -0.45 1.79
C ASP A 107 10.60 -0.17 3.18
N ALA A 108 9.76 0.12 4.18
CA ALA A 108 10.19 0.36 5.55
C ALA A 108 10.10 -0.88 6.45
N ALA A 109 9.72 -2.06 5.95
CA ALA A 109 9.53 -3.25 6.79
C ALA A 109 10.79 -3.63 7.61
N TRP A 110 11.98 -3.27 7.11
CA TRP A 110 13.28 -3.52 7.76
C TRP A 110 13.46 -2.83 9.12
N ILE A 111 12.77 -1.71 9.37
CA ILE A 111 12.88 -1.00 10.66
C ILE A 111 12.07 -1.68 11.76
N ALA A 112 11.08 -2.50 11.40
CA ALA A 112 10.26 -3.21 12.37
C ALA A 112 11.07 -4.33 13.02
N THR A 113 10.87 -4.54 14.32
CA THR A 113 11.61 -5.54 15.13
C THR A 113 11.47 -6.99 14.63
N ASN A 114 10.43 -7.27 13.85
CA ASN A 114 10.13 -8.57 13.26
C ASN A 114 10.31 -8.61 11.73
N ASN A 115 10.92 -7.57 11.13
CA ASN A 115 11.05 -7.40 9.69
C ASN A 115 9.72 -7.59 8.92
N SER A 116 8.61 -7.16 9.53
CA SER A 116 7.27 -7.34 9.01
C SER A 116 6.51 -6.01 9.07
N PRO A 117 5.72 -5.66 8.05
CA PRO A 117 4.90 -4.46 8.10
C PRO A 117 3.60 -4.66 8.93
N CYS A 118 3.54 -5.73 9.74
CA CYS A 118 2.45 -6.00 10.66
C CYS A 118 2.56 -5.14 11.91
N CYS A 119 1.57 -4.27 12.15
CA CYS A 119 1.49 -3.42 13.33
C CYS A 119 0.48 -3.93 14.36
N THR A 120 0.76 -3.67 15.63
CA THR A 120 -0.12 -4.00 16.76
C THR A 120 -0.43 -2.80 17.66
N CYS A 121 0.34 -1.71 17.55
CA CYS A 121 0.12 -0.48 18.28
C CYS A 121 0.35 0.77 17.40
N PHE A 122 0.03 1.95 17.94
CA PHE A 122 0.19 3.23 17.23
C PHE A 122 1.67 3.57 16.96
N ALA A 123 2.57 3.23 17.89
CA ALA A 123 4.01 3.44 17.72
C ALA A 123 4.57 2.65 16.53
N ASP A 124 4.16 1.38 16.35
CA ASP A 124 4.55 0.56 15.18
C ASP A 124 4.16 1.24 13.86
N ILE A 125 2.95 1.83 13.81
CA ILE A 125 2.43 2.50 12.63
C ILE A 125 3.24 3.78 12.36
N CYS A 126 3.48 4.59 13.39
CA CYS A 126 4.28 5.82 13.24
C CYS A 126 5.68 5.49 12.73
N LEU A 127 6.33 4.48 13.31
CA LEU A 127 7.65 4.03 12.91
C LEU A 127 7.70 3.66 11.42
N LEU A 128 6.80 2.79 10.96
CA LEU A 128 6.78 2.37 9.55
C LEU A 128 6.48 3.53 8.59
N LEU A 129 5.51 4.37 8.92
CA LEU A 129 5.12 5.47 8.03
C LEU A 129 6.24 6.51 7.91
N LYS A 130 6.95 6.82 9.00
CA LYS A 130 8.05 7.79 8.98
C LYS A 130 9.32 7.29 8.31
N SER A 131 9.49 5.97 8.23
CA SER A 131 10.67 5.34 7.62
C SER A 131 10.45 4.92 6.17
N SER A 132 9.32 5.28 5.56
CA SER A 132 8.96 4.89 4.19
C SER A 132 9.11 6.04 3.18
N ASP A 133 9.87 5.77 2.13
CA ASP A 133 10.01 6.65 0.97
C ASP A 133 8.71 6.67 0.15
N PHE A 134 8.01 5.53 0.08
CA PHE A 134 6.71 5.47 -0.59
C PHE A 134 5.66 6.35 0.09
N VAL A 135 5.64 6.37 1.42
CA VAL A 135 4.77 7.28 2.18
C VAL A 135 5.16 8.74 1.97
N THR A 136 6.47 9.03 1.98
CA THR A 136 6.97 10.39 1.71
C THR A 136 6.60 10.87 0.31
N HIS A 137 6.65 9.98 -0.69
CA HIS A 137 6.21 10.27 -2.06
C HIS A 137 4.72 10.62 -2.12
N ASP A 138 3.85 9.81 -1.49
CA ASP A 138 2.40 10.07 -1.42
C ASP A 138 2.08 11.45 -0.79
N LEU A 139 2.84 11.87 0.21
CA LEU A 139 2.63 13.13 0.93
C LEU A 139 3.20 14.36 0.23
N THR A 140 4.25 14.21 -0.59
CA THR A 140 4.99 15.36 -1.16
C THR A 140 4.78 15.54 -2.66
N GLN A 141 4.68 14.44 -3.42
CA GLN A 141 4.71 14.46 -4.89
C GLN A 141 3.68 13.50 -5.54
N PRO A 142 2.44 13.34 -5.01
CA PRO A 142 1.52 12.31 -5.52
C PRO A 142 1.16 12.52 -7.01
N PHE A 143 0.99 13.76 -7.45
CA PHE A 143 0.55 14.09 -8.81
C PHE A 143 1.68 14.38 -9.79
N LYS A 144 2.95 14.26 -9.39
CA LYS A 144 4.10 14.66 -10.23
C LYS A 144 4.13 13.95 -11.58
N ALA A 145 3.62 12.72 -11.66
CA ALA A 145 3.54 11.92 -12.88
C ALA A 145 2.25 12.13 -13.70
N CYS A 146 1.32 12.97 -13.24
CA CYS A 146 0.08 13.27 -13.94
C CYS A 146 0.32 14.31 -15.03
N VAL A 147 -0.11 14.03 -16.27
CA VAL A 147 0.16 14.89 -17.44
C VAL A 147 -0.62 16.20 -17.42
N ASP A 148 -1.75 16.22 -16.73
CA ASP A 148 -2.66 17.35 -16.54
C ASP A 148 -2.42 18.08 -15.21
N TRP A 149 -1.40 17.71 -14.46
CA TRP A 149 -1.01 18.39 -13.23
C TRP A 149 -0.04 19.54 -13.49
N ASN A 150 -0.28 20.65 -12.80
CA ASN A 150 0.65 21.77 -12.71
C ASN A 150 0.65 22.34 -11.27
N LYS A 151 1.63 23.18 -10.94
CA LYS A 151 1.76 23.79 -9.59
C LYS A 151 0.60 24.70 -9.19
N GLU A 152 -0.22 25.14 -10.14
CA GLU A 152 -1.39 26.00 -9.92
C GLU A 152 -2.68 25.19 -9.71
N THR A 153 -2.62 23.86 -9.89
CA THR A 153 -3.78 22.98 -9.76
C THR A 153 -4.14 22.88 -8.28
N ASP A 154 -5.31 23.40 -7.90
CA ASP A 154 -5.79 23.30 -6.51
C ASP A 154 -6.20 21.85 -6.20
N THR A 155 -5.27 21.10 -5.60
CA THR A 155 -5.49 19.72 -5.16
C THR A 155 -6.03 19.63 -3.73
N ASN A 156 -6.06 20.74 -2.97
CA ASN A 156 -6.37 20.73 -1.55
C ASN A 156 -7.81 20.29 -1.26
N ASN A 157 -8.71 20.46 -2.22
CA ASN A 157 -10.12 20.09 -2.11
C ASN A 157 -10.48 18.81 -2.88
N LEU A 158 -9.51 18.16 -3.55
CA LEU A 158 -9.78 16.98 -4.38
C LEU A 158 -9.82 15.68 -3.57
N PHE A 159 -9.08 15.61 -2.47
CA PHE A 159 -9.00 14.45 -1.60
C PHE A 159 -8.54 14.85 -0.20
N GLN A 160 -8.68 13.93 0.74
CA GLN A 160 -8.11 14.03 2.08
C GLN A 160 -7.10 12.90 2.27
N TYR A 161 -5.97 13.20 2.91
CA TYR A 161 -5.04 12.16 3.33
C TYR A 161 -5.67 11.31 4.42
N GLU A 162 -5.56 10.00 4.28
CA GLU A 162 -6.15 9.04 5.19
C GLU A 162 -5.12 7.99 5.58
N LEU A 163 -5.14 7.58 6.85
CA LEU A 163 -4.50 6.37 7.33
C LEU A 163 -5.47 5.21 7.17
N ILE A 164 -5.09 4.26 6.32
CA ILE A 164 -5.84 3.04 6.09
C ILE A 164 -5.22 1.95 6.95
N LEU A 165 -6.03 1.38 7.84
CA LEU A 165 -5.67 0.19 8.59
C LEU A 165 -6.39 -1.01 8.01
N ARG A 166 -5.64 -1.89 7.35
CA ARG A 166 -6.15 -3.15 6.81
C ARG A 166 -5.97 -4.25 7.85
N LYS A 167 -6.96 -5.14 7.99
CA LYS A 167 -6.79 -6.35 8.81
C LYS A 167 -5.58 -7.15 8.31
N TRP A 168 -4.68 -7.52 9.22
CA TRP A 168 -3.54 -8.35 8.86
C TRP A 168 -4.00 -9.73 8.36
N VAL A 169 -3.43 -10.13 7.22
CA VAL A 169 -3.60 -11.45 6.62
C VAL A 169 -2.22 -11.88 6.15
N GLU A 170 -1.81 -13.09 6.54
CA GLU A 170 -0.61 -13.71 5.97
C GLU A 170 -0.96 -14.19 4.58
N ILE A 171 -0.30 -13.60 3.59
CA ILE A 171 -0.47 -13.90 2.17
C ILE A 171 0.79 -14.58 1.71
N ASP A 172 0.64 -15.73 1.06
CA ASP A 172 1.73 -16.42 0.38
C ASP A 172 2.09 -15.61 -0.88
N PRO A 173 3.34 -15.13 -1.02
CA PRO A 173 3.77 -14.34 -2.17
C PRO A 173 3.53 -15.04 -3.52
N SER A 174 3.56 -16.38 -3.55
CA SER A 174 3.29 -17.17 -4.76
C SER A 174 1.83 -17.14 -5.22
N THR A 175 0.94 -16.54 -4.43
CA THR A 175 -0.48 -16.41 -4.74
C THR A 175 -0.90 -14.98 -5.07
N GLU A 176 0.05 -14.04 -5.09
CA GLU A 176 -0.19 -12.64 -5.46
C GLU A 176 0.07 -12.41 -6.95
N PHE A 177 -0.88 -11.71 -7.58
CA PHE A 177 -0.82 -11.40 -9.01
C PHE A 177 -1.20 -9.94 -9.27
N ARG A 178 -0.52 -9.34 -10.23
CA ARG A 178 -0.85 -8.02 -10.79
C ARG A 178 -1.56 -8.19 -12.12
N CYS A 179 -2.68 -7.51 -12.28
CA CYS A 179 -3.57 -7.64 -13.42
C CYS A 179 -3.68 -6.31 -14.17
N PHE A 180 -3.52 -6.34 -15.48
CA PHE A 180 -3.48 -5.17 -16.35
C PHE A 180 -4.75 -5.07 -17.17
N VAL A 181 -5.53 -4.02 -16.97
CA VAL A 181 -6.77 -3.75 -17.69
C VAL A 181 -6.56 -2.58 -18.63
N LYS A 182 -6.88 -2.78 -19.91
CA LYS A 182 -6.84 -1.75 -20.95
C LYS A 182 -8.17 -1.75 -21.69
N ASP A 183 -8.79 -0.58 -21.83
CA ASP A 183 -10.09 -0.39 -22.50
C ASP A 183 -11.17 -1.40 -22.04
N CYS A 184 -11.27 -1.60 -20.73
CA CYS A 184 -12.19 -2.51 -20.05
C CYS A 184 -11.97 -4.02 -20.35
N VAL A 185 -10.78 -4.38 -20.84
CA VAL A 185 -10.36 -5.76 -21.10
C VAL A 185 -9.13 -6.09 -20.27
N LEU A 186 -9.14 -7.25 -19.61
CA LEU A 186 -7.98 -7.78 -18.90
C LEU A 186 -7.00 -8.31 -19.94
N VAL A 187 -5.88 -7.62 -20.14
CA VAL A 187 -4.91 -7.92 -21.20
C VAL A 187 -3.71 -8.73 -20.69
N GLY A 188 -3.38 -8.62 -19.41
CA GLY A 188 -2.21 -9.28 -18.83
C GLY A 188 -2.38 -9.62 -17.35
N ILE A 189 -1.72 -10.68 -16.91
CA ILE A 189 -1.59 -11.11 -15.51
C ILE A 189 -0.12 -11.44 -15.28
N SER A 190 0.47 -10.85 -14.24
CA SER A 190 1.85 -11.11 -13.82
C SER A 190 1.90 -11.65 -12.39
N GLN A 191 2.77 -12.63 -12.11
CA GLN A 191 3.19 -12.96 -10.74
C GLN A 191 3.77 -11.74 -10.02
N ARG A 192 3.32 -11.46 -8.79
CA ARG A 192 3.73 -10.25 -8.06
C ARG A 192 5.17 -10.31 -7.55
N ASP A 193 5.60 -11.47 -7.06
CA ASP A 193 6.98 -11.74 -6.63
C ASP A 193 7.77 -12.40 -7.76
N TYR A 194 8.12 -11.64 -8.79
CA TYR A 194 8.81 -12.15 -9.96
C TYR A 194 10.26 -12.60 -9.71
N THR A 195 10.79 -12.40 -8.50
CA THR A 195 12.16 -12.77 -8.14
C THR A 195 12.31 -14.25 -7.75
N HIS A 196 11.20 -14.92 -7.44
CA HIS A 196 11.16 -16.32 -7.05
C HIS A 196 10.42 -17.16 -8.09
N TYR A 197 10.97 -18.34 -8.39
CA TYR A 197 10.31 -19.32 -9.23
C TYR A 197 9.43 -20.26 -8.39
N TYR A 198 8.15 -20.36 -8.76
CA TYR A 198 7.19 -21.25 -8.14
C TYR A 198 6.62 -22.23 -9.16
N GLY A 199 7.11 -23.48 -9.17
CA GLY A 199 6.70 -24.49 -10.17
C GLY A 199 5.19 -24.75 -10.20
N HIS A 200 4.51 -24.65 -9.05
CA HIS A 200 3.06 -24.83 -8.97
C HIS A 200 2.26 -23.76 -9.70
N ILE A 201 2.81 -22.56 -9.93
CA ILE A 201 2.14 -21.51 -10.70
C ILE A 201 2.02 -21.93 -12.16
N GLN A 202 3.09 -22.47 -12.74
CA GLN A 202 3.09 -23.00 -14.10
C GLN A 202 2.14 -24.19 -14.25
N GLU A 203 2.13 -25.11 -13.28
CA GLU A 203 1.22 -26.27 -13.29
C GLU A 203 -0.26 -25.86 -13.19
N GLN A 204 -0.55 -24.72 -12.55
CA GLN A 204 -1.91 -24.26 -12.27
C GLN A 204 -2.34 -23.06 -13.12
N GLU A 205 -1.54 -22.65 -14.12
CA GLU A 205 -1.72 -21.45 -14.93
C GLU A 205 -3.18 -21.28 -15.39
N ALA A 206 -3.73 -22.27 -16.10
CA ALA A 206 -5.09 -22.22 -16.62
C ALA A 206 -6.14 -21.99 -15.52
N SER A 207 -5.95 -22.60 -14.34
CA SER A 207 -6.85 -22.42 -13.20
C SER A 207 -6.70 -21.05 -12.54
N ILE A 208 -5.47 -20.50 -12.48
CA ILE A 208 -5.22 -19.17 -11.92
C ILE A 208 -5.84 -18.11 -12.83
N VAL A 209 -5.55 -18.20 -14.14
CA VAL A 209 -6.10 -17.29 -15.16
C VAL A 209 -7.62 -17.30 -15.12
N GLN A 210 -8.25 -18.48 -15.08
CA GLN A 210 -9.71 -18.58 -15.00
C GLN A 210 -10.29 -17.94 -13.73
N ASP A 211 -9.68 -18.19 -12.56
CA ASP A 211 -10.17 -17.64 -11.29
C ASP A 211 -10.10 -16.10 -11.30
N ILE A 212 -8.99 -15.54 -11.82
CA ILE A 212 -8.79 -14.08 -11.91
C ILE A 212 -9.73 -13.47 -12.95
N LEU A 213 -9.92 -14.11 -14.11
CA LEU A 213 -10.85 -13.66 -15.13
C LEU A 213 -12.30 -13.62 -14.61
N SER A 214 -12.76 -14.71 -13.99
CA SER A 214 -14.10 -14.75 -13.38
C SER A 214 -14.25 -13.64 -12.34
N PHE A 215 -13.24 -13.46 -11.48
CA PHE A 215 -13.23 -12.37 -10.50
C PHE A 215 -13.31 -10.98 -11.14
N PHE A 216 -12.55 -10.73 -12.21
CA PHE A 216 -12.57 -9.48 -12.94
C PHE A 216 -13.96 -9.20 -13.53
N HIS A 217 -14.55 -10.16 -14.24
CA HIS A 217 -15.87 -10.00 -14.87
C HIS A 217 -17.00 -9.82 -13.85
N GLU A 218 -16.99 -10.60 -12.77
CA GLU A 218 -18.08 -10.60 -11.78
C GLU A 218 -17.96 -9.45 -10.77
N ARG A 219 -16.74 -9.03 -10.44
CA ARG A 219 -16.49 -8.16 -9.28
C ARG A 219 -15.89 -6.82 -9.63
N ILE A 220 -15.22 -6.66 -10.78
CA ILE A 220 -14.45 -5.45 -11.12
C ILE A 220 -14.97 -4.69 -12.35
N LYS A 221 -15.05 -5.34 -13.52
CA LYS A 221 -15.14 -4.71 -14.85
C LYS A 221 -16.14 -3.54 -14.98
N SER A 222 -17.30 -3.65 -14.37
CA SER A 222 -18.39 -2.65 -14.46
C SER A 222 -18.45 -1.65 -13.30
N ARG A 223 -17.48 -1.68 -12.39
CA ARG A 223 -17.55 -0.99 -11.08
C ARG A 223 -16.40 -0.03 -10.82
N PHE A 224 -15.29 -0.14 -11.56
CA PHE A 224 -14.19 0.81 -11.47
C PHE A 224 -14.40 1.99 -12.43
N ALA A 225 -13.91 3.17 -12.05
CA ALA A 225 -14.24 4.42 -12.75
C ALA A 225 -13.51 4.59 -14.09
N SER A 226 -12.27 4.12 -14.20
CA SER A 226 -11.45 4.22 -15.41
C SER A 226 -11.57 2.96 -16.28
N SER A 227 -11.40 3.12 -17.59
CA SER A 227 -11.37 2.00 -18.55
C SER A 227 -10.04 1.25 -18.55
N SER A 228 -8.95 1.92 -18.19
CA SER A 228 -7.61 1.35 -18.13
C SER A 228 -7.02 1.57 -16.74
N TYR A 229 -6.61 0.48 -16.09
CA TYR A 229 -6.09 0.46 -14.72
C TYR A 229 -5.35 -0.84 -14.45
N VAL A 230 -4.63 -0.87 -13.35
CA VAL A 230 -3.97 -2.07 -12.82
C VAL A 230 -4.67 -2.43 -11.51
N PHE A 231 -4.85 -3.72 -11.24
CA PHE A 231 -5.32 -4.16 -9.95
C PHE A 231 -4.51 -5.35 -9.45
N ASP A 232 -4.25 -5.37 -8.15
CA ASP A 232 -3.52 -6.45 -7.49
C ASP A 232 -4.52 -7.37 -6.80
N VAL A 233 -4.30 -8.68 -6.90
CA VAL A 233 -5.11 -9.71 -6.24
C VAL A 233 -4.23 -10.72 -5.53
N TYR A 234 -4.83 -11.42 -4.57
CA TYR A 234 -4.29 -12.69 -4.14
C TYR A 234 -5.33 -13.80 -4.25
N ARG A 235 -4.87 -14.97 -4.69
CA ARG A 235 -5.67 -16.18 -4.84
C ARG A 235 -5.54 -17.03 -3.58
N LYS A 236 -6.42 -16.81 -2.60
CA LYS A 236 -6.40 -17.52 -1.31
C LYS A 236 -6.45 -19.04 -1.46
N ARG A 237 -7.25 -19.50 -2.42
CA ARG A 237 -7.39 -20.88 -2.89
C ARG A 237 -8.16 -20.87 -4.21
N LYS A 238 -8.30 -22.03 -4.85
CA LYS A 238 -9.14 -22.19 -6.03
C LYS A 238 -10.53 -21.56 -5.84
N ASP A 239 -10.99 -20.83 -6.85
CA ASP A 239 -12.27 -20.10 -6.90
C ASP A 239 -12.41 -18.94 -5.87
N VAL A 240 -11.37 -18.63 -5.09
CA VAL A 240 -11.40 -17.59 -4.06
C VAL A 240 -10.27 -16.57 -4.28
N VAL A 241 -10.60 -15.54 -5.06
CA VAL A 241 -9.75 -14.37 -5.32
C VAL A 241 -10.18 -13.19 -4.46
N LYS A 242 -9.21 -12.40 -4.01
CA LYS A 242 -9.42 -11.19 -3.23
C LYS A 242 -8.61 -10.03 -3.79
N LEU A 243 -9.26 -8.88 -3.91
CA LEU A 243 -8.64 -7.63 -4.33
C LEU A 243 -7.71 -7.10 -3.23
N LEU A 244 -6.51 -6.69 -3.62
CA LEU A 244 -5.51 -6.06 -2.76
C LEU A 244 -5.38 -4.57 -3.01
N ASP A 245 -5.35 -4.13 -4.26
CA ASP A 245 -5.14 -2.72 -4.59
C ASP A 245 -5.57 -2.38 -6.01
N PHE A 246 -5.75 -1.08 -6.27
CA PHE A 246 -5.83 -0.53 -7.62
C PHE A 246 -4.68 0.46 -7.82
N ASN A 247 -4.09 0.42 -9.00
CA ASN A 247 -3.06 1.36 -9.43
C ASN A 247 -3.41 1.90 -10.83
N PRO A 248 -2.95 3.09 -11.19
CA PRO A 248 -3.24 3.64 -12.50
C PRO A 248 -2.42 2.91 -13.59
N PHE A 249 -2.94 2.90 -14.81
CA PHE A 249 -2.29 2.25 -15.95
C PHE A 249 -1.20 3.16 -16.53
N GLY A 250 0.06 2.74 -16.43
CA GLY A 250 1.22 3.39 -17.04
C GLY A 250 2.51 3.24 -16.21
N ALA A 251 3.62 3.73 -16.77
CA ALA A 251 5.01 3.55 -16.30
C ALA A 251 5.36 3.89 -14.83
N HIS A 252 4.44 4.51 -14.09
CA HIS A 252 4.59 4.80 -12.65
C HIS A 252 4.20 3.61 -11.78
N THR A 253 3.43 2.66 -12.33
CA THR A 253 3.11 1.39 -11.70
C THR A 253 4.10 0.35 -12.19
N ASP A 254 4.74 -0.39 -11.29
CA ASP A 254 5.67 -1.47 -11.69
C ASP A 254 4.97 -2.53 -12.57
N SER A 255 5.50 -2.76 -13.78
CA SER A 255 4.97 -3.71 -14.75
C SER A 255 5.43 -5.15 -14.52
N LEU A 256 6.38 -5.38 -13.60
CA LEU A 256 6.87 -6.69 -13.20
C LEU A 256 7.42 -7.52 -14.38
N LEU A 257 6.75 -8.59 -14.79
CA LEU A 257 7.16 -9.47 -15.90
C LEU A 257 6.73 -8.95 -17.28
N PHE A 258 6.25 -7.72 -17.35
CA PHE A 258 5.90 -7.04 -18.59
C PHE A 258 6.71 -5.76 -18.78
N ASP A 259 6.82 -5.33 -20.03
CA ASP A 259 7.21 -3.97 -20.39
C ASP A 259 5.97 -3.09 -20.58
N TRP A 260 6.06 -1.81 -20.23
CA TRP A 260 4.94 -0.90 -20.46
C TRP A 260 4.65 -0.66 -21.94
N GLU A 261 5.69 -0.63 -22.78
CA GLU A 261 5.54 -0.47 -24.22
C GLU A 261 4.75 -1.63 -24.83
N GLU A 262 4.97 -2.87 -24.41
CA GLU A 262 4.15 -3.99 -24.90
C GLU A 262 2.72 -3.90 -24.40
N LEU A 263 2.48 -3.61 -23.11
CA LEU A 263 1.13 -3.47 -22.55
C LEU A 263 0.32 -2.37 -23.24
N GLU A 264 0.98 -1.25 -23.57
CA GLU A 264 0.38 -0.14 -24.31
C GLU A 264 0.09 -0.49 -25.77
N ASN A 265 0.88 -1.38 -26.38
CA ASN A 265 0.70 -1.82 -27.77
C ASN A 265 -0.18 -3.06 -27.93
N LEU A 266 -0.61 -3.72 -26.84
CA LEU A 266 -1.57 -4.83 -26.92
C LEU A 266 -2.90 -4.34 -27.51
N ASN A 267 -3.25 -4.88 -28.68
CA ASN A 267 -4.54 -4.66 -29.29
C ASN A 267 -5.60 -5.46 -28.53
N VAL A 268 -6.65 -4.77 -28.10
CA VAL A 268 -7.78 -5.37 -27.37
C VAL A 268 -8.56 -6.35 -28.25
N ASP A 269 -8.50 -6.17 -29.58
CA ASP A 269 -9.09 -7.10 -30.56
C ASP A 269 -8.22 -8.35 -30.79
N ASP A 270 -6.91 -8.31 -30.50
CA ASP A 270 -5.98 -9.43 -30.69
C ASP A 270 -5.85 -10.32 -29.43
N THR A 271 -6.35 -9.88 -28.26
CA THR A 271 -6.38 -10.72 -27.06
C THR A 271 -7.49 -11.77 -27.18
N SER A 272 -7.08 -12.98 -27.58
CA SER A 272 -7.87 -14.18 -27.81
C SER A 272 -8.58 -14.67 -26.54
N GLU A 273 -9.77 -14.17 -26.19
CA GLU A 273 -10.60 -14.57 -25.02
C GLU A 273 -9.93 -14.56 -23.62
N PHE A 274 -8.60 -14.53 -23.52
CA PHE A 274 -7.79 -14.78 -22.35
C PHE A 274 -6.59 -13.80 -22.31
N PRO A 275 -6.21 -13.33 -21.12
CA PRO A 275 -5.07 -12.44 -20.92
C PRO A 275 -3.76 -13.21 -21.06
N ILE A 276 -2.69 -12.49 -21.41
CA ILE A 276 -1.34 -13.04 -21.35
C ILE A 276 -0.95 -13.27 -19.89
N PHE A 277 -0.52 -14.48 -19.53
CA PHE A 277 -0.07 -14.82 -18.19
C PHE A 277 1.46 -14.94 -18.15
N ARG A 278 2.09 -14.31 -17.15
CA ARG A 278 3.54 -14.37 -16.91
C ARG A 278 3.87 -14.51 -15.43
#